data_AF-A0A7S2QYT1-F1
#
_entry.id   AF-A0A7S2QYT1-F1
#
_cell.length_a   1.000
_cell.length_b   1.000
_cell.length_c   1.000
_cell.angle_alpha   90.00
_cell.angle_beta   90.00
_cell.angle_gamma   90.00
#
_symmetry.space_group_name_H-M   'P 1'
#
loop_
_entity.id
_entity.type
_entity.pdbx_description
1 polymer ?
#
loop_
_entity_poly.entity_id
_entity_poly.type
_entity_poly.pdbx_seq_one_letter_code
_entity_poly.pdbx_strand_id
1 'polypeptide(L)'
;AMTTTDRYALKPLLARLAHESTSDATVLHASGTLTEIKHTCESIPRDDLIHVMPWLIDPTTGIMGYIHATEGRRGRDYSAGRSKAFEVLEECLARTGVEAIGERAKDVFMTCSSAFRRETSNGTKAAALKPMVILAGSGSRALDVASMKSQARMLRRDYERTMKNTKTIKGLILRVVGAIHTGLVLQGFQLVAEGDMDVTDVPTPSWLLTAATRILDATLDDEEDAKKEIVLMASALEALSASLEVSSSDDRTNHARIVRI
;
A
#
# COMPACT_ATOMS: atom_id res chain seq x y z
N ALA A 1 24.32 12.56 -17.72
CA ALA A 1 24.48 11.15 -18.09
C ALA A 1 25.01 10.41 -16.87
N MET A 2 24.17 9.63 -16.21
CA MET A 2 24.62 8.71 -15.18
C MET A 2 25.29 7.51 -15.83
N THR A 3 26.35 7.02 -15.21
CA THR A 3 27.17 5.94 -15.77
C THR A 3 26.57 4.60 -15.38
N THR A 4 26.76 3.60 -16.23
CA THR A 4 26.44 2.17 -16.01
C THR A 4 26.77 1.67 -14.60
N THR A 5 27.75 2.29 -13.93
CA THR A 5 28.22 2.07 -12.56
C THR A 5 27.11 2.04 -11.49
N ASP A 6 26.15 2.96 -11.52
CA ASP A 6 25.14 3.08 -10.44
C ASP A 6 24.13 1.91 -10.48
N ARG A 7 23.84 1.40 -11.68
CA ARG A 7 22.97 0.22 -11.88
C ARG A 7 23.61 -1.06 -11.30
N TYR A 8 24.94 -1.18 -11.38
CA TYR A 8 25.66 -2.34 -10.85
C TYR A 8 25.91 -2.26 -9.34
N ALA A 9 25.86 -1.07 -8.74
CA ALA A 9 25.99 -0.89 -7.28
C ALA A 9 24.84 -1.55 -6.50
N LEU A 10 23.68 -1.73 -7.12
CA LEU A 10 22.51 -2.32 -6.47
C LEU A 10 22.67 -3.82 -6.20
N LYS A 11 23.33 -4.58 -7.09
CA LYS A 11 23.48 -6.04 -6.94
C LYS A 11 24.25 -6.44 -5.69
N PRO A 12 25.43 -5.86 -5.37
CA PRO A 12 26.12 -6.08 -4.11
C PRO A 12 25.26 -5.75 -2.88
N LEU A 13 24.49 -4.67 -2.92
CA LEU A 13 23.61 -4.28 -1.82
C LEU A 13 22.48 -5.30 -1.59
N LEU A 14 21.87 -5.82 -2.67
CA LEU A 14 20.85 -6.85 -2.58
C LEU A 14 21.42 -8.19 -2.05
N ALA A 15 22.62 -8.56 -2.50
CA ALA A 15 23.30 -9.74 -1.96
C ALA A 15 23.61 -9.59 -0.47
N ARG A 16 24.03 -8.39 -0.03
CA ARG A 16 24.25 -8.06 1.38
C ARG A 16 22.96 -8.16 2.19
N LEU A 17 21.86 -7.58 1.68
CA LEU A 17 20.55 -7.65 2.31
C LEU A 17 20.05 -9.10 2.46
N ALA A 18 20.23 -9.93 1.43
CA ALA A 18 19.88 -11.33 1.46
C ALA A 18 20.64 -12.07 2.58
N HIS A 19 21.94 -11.82 2.73
CA HIS A 19 22.74 -12.36 3.83
C HIS A 19 22.24 -11.87 5.20
N GLU A 20 21.91 -10.59 5.32
CA GLU A 20 21.45 -9.99 6.58
C GLU A 20 20.12 -10.58 7.08
N SER A 21 19.31 -11.14 6.18
CA SER A 21 18.05 -11.81 6.52
C SER A 21 18.20 -13.20 7.16
N THR A 22 19.41 -13.76 7.20
CA THR A 22 19.63 -15.17 7.60
C THR A 22 19.74 -15.40 9.10
N SER A 23 20.04 -14.37 9.91
CA SER A 23 20.23 -14.53 11.36
C SER A 23 19.89 -13.28 12.16
N ASP A 24 19.60 -13.46 13.45
CA ASP A 24 19.35 -12.36 14.39
C ASP A 24 20.57 -11.44 14.56
N ALA A 25 21.79 -11.98 14.43
CA ALA A 25 23.02 -11.19 14.56
C ALA A 25 23.20 -10.21 13.41
N THR A 26 22.77 -10.58 12.20
CA THR A 26 22.99 -9.79 10.98
C THR A 26 21.84 -8.83 10.68
N VAL A 27 20.63 -9.08 11.18
CA VAL A 27 19.46 -8.25 10.86
C VAL A 27 19.57 -6.80 11.37
N LEU A 28 20.39 -6.57 12.39
CA LEU A 28 20.68 -5.24 12.94
C LEU A 28 21.25 -4.29 11.87
N HIS A 29 21.91 -4.82 10.84
CA HIS A 29 22.49 -4.04 9.75
C HIS A 29 21.52 -3.82 8.57
N ALA A 30 20.42 -4.57 8.49
CA ALA A 30 19.49 -4.54 7.36
C ALA A 30 18.87 -3.17 7.10
N SER A 31 18.56 -2.42 8.17
CA SER A 31 18.01 -1.06 8.03
C SER A 31 18.98 -0.10 7.33
N GLY A 32 20.29 -0.23 7.61
CA GLY A 32 21.34 0.54 6.95
C GLY A 32 21.44 0.17 5.47
N THR A 33 21.49 -1.13 5.16
CA THR A 33 21.50 -1.63 3.78
C THR A 33 20.28 -1.20 2.97
N LEU A 34 19.09 -1.25 3.55
CA LEU A 34 17.87 -0.77 2.89
C LEU A 34 17.89 0.75 2.66
N THR A 35 18.56 1.51 3.53
CA THR A 35 18.75 2.96 3.32
C THR A 35 19.71 3.24 2.16
N GLU A 36 20.81 2.50 2.06
CA GLU A 36 21.74 2.58 0.92
C GLU A 36 21.05 2.16 -0.39
N ILE A 37 20.24 1.10 -0.36
CA ILE A 37 19.42 0.67 -1.50
C ILE A 37 18.47 1.80 -1.91
N LYS A 38 17.76 2.41 -0.95
CA LYS A 38 16.85 3.54 -1.22
C LYS A 38 17.58 4.67 -1.95
N HIS A 39 18.71 5.10 -1.40
CA HIS A 39 19.49 6.20 -1.95
C HIS A 39 20.05 5.88 -3.35
N THR A 40 20.44 4.63 -3.56
CA THR A 40 20.88 4.15 -4.89
C THR A 40 19.70 4.16 -5.88
N CYS A 41 18.51 3.72 -5.47
CA CYS A 41 17.32 3.79 -6.32
C CYS A 41 16.95 5.25 -6.64
N GLU A 42 17.01 6.15 -5.65
CA GLU A 42 16.75 7.59 -5.81
C GLU A 42 17.65 8.24 -6.87
N SER A 43 18.93 7.86 -6.91
CA SER A 43 19.84 8.40 -7.91
C SER A 43 19.56 7.85 -9.31
N ILE A 44 19.18 6.58 -9.47
CA ILE A 44 18.96 5.96 -10.78
C ILE A 44 17.83 6.66 -11.55
N PRO A 45 18.02 7.07 -12.83
CA PRO A 45 16.97 7.65 -13.64
C PRO A 45 15.79 6.70 -13.83
N ARG A 46 14.58 7.23 -14.02
CA ARG A 46 13.35 6.41 -14.12
C ARG A 46 13.48 5.26 -15.14
N ASP A 47 13.98 5.56 -16.34
CA ASP A 47 14.04 4.59 -17.43
C ASP A 47 15.04 3.45 -17.12
N ASP A 48 16.12 3.76 -16.40
CA ASP A 48 17.07 2.75 -15.91
C ASP A 48 16.53 1.98 -14.69
N LEU A 49 15.76 2.65 -13.84
CA LEU A 49 15.16 2.07 -12.64
C LEU A 49 14.20 0.93 -13.01
N ILE A 50 13.42 1.11 -14.08
CA ILE A 50 12.54 0.07 -14.64
C ILE A 50 13.31 -1.23 -14.87
N HIS A 51 14.54 -1.16 -15.37
CA HIS A 51 15.34 -2.34 -15.69
C HIS A 51 16.03 -3.01 -14.49
N VAL A 52 15.97 -2.41 -13.29
CA VAL A 52 16.45 -3.03 -12.04
C VAL A 52 15.32 -3.44 -11.10
N MET A 53 14.08 -2.99 -11.37
CA MET A 53 12.90 -3.42 -10.62
C MET A 53 12.81 -4.94 -10.46
N PRO A 54 13.05 -5.78 -11.50
CA PRO A 54 13.03 -7.23 -11.34
C PRO A 54 14.02 -7.76 -10.29
N TRP A 55 15.17 -7.11 -10.10
CA TRP A 55 16.13 -7.49 -9.06
C TRP A 55 15.65 -7.06 -7.67
N LEU A 56 15.06 -5.86 -7.56
CA LEU A 56 14.51 -5.35 -6.30
C LEU A 56 13.37 -6.22 -5.78
N ILE A 57 12.50 -6.71 -6.66
CA ILE A 57 11.34 -7.52 -6.29
C ILE A 57 11.56 -9.03 -6.41
N ASP A 58 12.81 -9.44 -6.60
CA ASP A 58 13.19 -10.85 -6.63
C ASP A 58 12.81 -11.53 -5.30
N PRO A 59 12.10 -12.68 -5.33
CA PRO A 59 11.57 -13.31 -4.13
C PRO A 59 12.64 -14.01 -3.29
N THR A 60 13.87 -14.13 -3.79
CA THR A 60 14.93 -14.88 -3.14
C THR A 60 16.01 -13.97 -2.58
N THR A 61 16.35 -12.92 -3.32
CA THR A 61 17.51 -12.06 -3.07
C THR A 61 17.17 -10.57 -3.03
N GLY A 62 15.98 -10.19 -3.49
CA GLY A 62 15.51 -8.82 -3.49
C GLY A 62 14.92 -8.38 -2.14
N ILE A 63 14.32 -7.19 -2.14
CA ILE A 63 13.53 -6.65 -1.03
C ILE A 63 12.40 -7.62 -0.67
N MET A 64 11.78 -8.24 -1.67
CA MET A 64 10.74 -9.25 -1.46
C MET A 64 11.29 -10.49 -0.74
N GLY A 65 12.48 -10.97 -1.13
CA GLY A 65 13.17 -12.04 -0.41
C GLY A 65 13.44 -11.71 1.05
N TYR A 66 13.89 -10.48 1.35
CA TYR A 66 14.07 -10.02 2.72
C TYR A 66 12.76 -10.01 3.52
N ILE A 67 11.66 -9.49 2.93
CA ILE A 67 10.34 -9.46 3.59
C ILE A 67 9.88 -10.88 3.92
N HIS A 68 10.02 -11.83 2.99
CA HIS A 68 9.65 -13.22 3.20
C HIS A 68 10.52 -13.91 4.26
N ALA A 69 11.85 -13.75 4.19
CA ALA A 69 12.79 -14.36 5.13
C ALA A 69 12.58 -13.87 6.57
N THR A 70 12.14 -12.62 6.72
CA THR A 70 11.90 -11.99 8.02
C THR A 70 10.43 -12.04 8.46
N GLU A 71 9.53 -12.65 7.69
CA GLU A 71 8.11 -12.70 8.02
C GLU A 71 7.87 -13.41 9.37
N GLY A 72 7.02 -12.83 10.21
CA GLY A 72 6.69 -13.38 11.54
C GLY A 72 7.81 -13.26 12.58
N ARG A 73 9.03 -12.86 12.19
CA ARG A 73 10.12 -12.55 13.12
C ARG A 73 9.77 -11.28 13.91
N ARG A 74 9.87 -11.39 15.23
CA ARG A 74 9.56 -10.31 16.18
C ARG A 74 10.84 -9.58 16.56
N GLY A 75 10.70 -8.31 16.90
CA GLY A 75 11.81 -7.45 17.32
C GLY A 75 11.74 -6.09 16.64
N ARG A 76 12.34 -5.09 17.29
CA ARG A 76 12.37 -3.73 16.77
C ARG A 76 13.07 -3.69 15.41
N ASP A 77 14.21 -4.37 15.29
CA ASP A 77 15.05 -4.31 14.09
C ASP A 77 14.40 -5.00 12.89
N TYR A 78 13.79 -6.17 13.12
CA TYR A 78 12.95 -6.85 12.13
C TYR A 78 11.79 -5.97 11.64
N SER A 79 11.08 -5.31 12.56
CA SER A 79 9.95 -4.44 12.21
C SER A 79 10.40 -3.20 11.45
N ALA A 80 11.53 -2.60 11.86
CA ALA A 80 12.12 -1.42 11.23
C ALA A 80 12.66 -1.74 9.83
N GLY A 81 13.37 -2.86 9.68
CA GLY A 81 13.85 -3.35 8.39
C GLY A 81 12.69 -3.61 7.42
N ARG A 82 11.65 -4.34 7.83
CA ARG A 82 10.46 -4.54 6.97
C ARG A 82 9.73 -3.23 6.64
N SER A 83 9.64 -2.29 7.58
CA SER A 83 9.06 -0.97 7.31
C SER A 83 9.85 -0.24 6.21
N LYS A 84 11.18 -0.23 6.33
CA LYS A 84 12.07 0.39 5.33
C LYS A 84 11.99 -0.32 3.99
N ALA A 85 11.90 -1.64 3.97
CA ALA A 85 11.72 -2.44 2.76
C ALA A 85 10.45 -2.03 2.00
N PHE A 86 9.32 -1.85 2.71
CA PHE A 86 8.08 -1.36 2.09
C PHE A 86 8.17 0.10 1.62
N GLU A 87 8.89 0.97 2.34
CA GLU A 87 9.13 2.36 1.90
C GLU A 87 9.94 2.40 0.59
N VAL A 88 10.99 1.58 0.47
CA VAL A 88 11.77 1.49 -0.78
C VAL A 88 10.89 1.00 -1.92
N LEU A 89 10.07 -0.03 -1.67
CA LEU A 89 9.15 -0.58 -2.65
C LEU A 89 8.11 0.46 -3.10
N GLU A 90 7.49 1.17 -2.16
CA GLU A 90 6.53 2.26 -2.43
C GLU A 90 7.16 3.29 -3.37
N GLU A 91 8.34 3.79 -3.03
CA GLU A 91 8.98 4.87 -3.79
C GLU A 91 9.39 4.42 -5.20
N CYS A 92 9.94 3.21 -5.32
CA CYS A 92 10.31 2.68 -6.63
C CYS A 92 9.07 2.49 -7.50
N LEU A 93 7.98 1.92 -6.96
CA LEU A 93 6.72 1.75 -7.69
C LEU A 93 6.09 3.08 -8.09
N ALA A 94 6.12 4.09 -7.23
CA ALA A 94 5.60 5.42 -7.53
C ALA A 94 6.33 6.08 -8.72
N ARG A 95 7.63 5.80 -8.88
CA ARG A 95 8.46 6.35 -9.96
C ARG A 95 8.36 5.55 -11.24
N THR A 96 8.40 4.22 -11.17
CA THR A 96 8.44 3.37 -12.37
C THR A 96 7.07 3.09 -12.94
N GLY A 97 6.03 3.05 -12.10
CA GLY A 97 4.76 2.42 -12.44
C GLY A 97 4.82 0.91 -12.27
N VAL A 98 3.67 0.27 -12.44
CA VAL A 98 3.47 -1.17 -12.20
C VAL A 98 3.95 -2.01 -13.39
N GLU A 99 4.07 -1.39 -14.57
CA GLU A 99 4.60 -2.04 -15.78
C GLU A 99 6.03 -2.57 -15.56
N ALA A 100 6.80 -1.92 -14.69
CA ALA A 100 8.18 -2.30 -14.39
C ALA A 100 8.32 -3.61 -13.60
N ILE A 101 7.25 -4.08 -12.97
CA ILE A 101 7.24 -5.36 -12.24
C ILE A 101 6.37 -6.43 -12.94
N GLY A 102 5.60 -6.06 -13.96
CA GLY A 102 4.85 -6.97 -14.82
C GLY A 102 3.99 -7.98 -14.04
N GLU A 103 4.14 -9.26 -14.37
CA GLU A 103 3.37 -10.38 -13.79
C GLU A 103 3.53 -10.52 -12.26
N ARG A 104 4.58 -9.91 -11.68
CA ARG A 104 4.87 -9.97 -10.25
C ARG A 104 4.03 -9.01 -9.42
N ALA A 105 3.26 -8.11 -10.05
CA ALA A 105 2.43 -7.13 -9.35
C ALA A 105 1.47 -7.77 -8.34
N LYS A 106 0.84 -8.90 -8.73
CA LYS A 106 -0.04 -9.66 -7.84
C LYS A 106 0.69 -10.20 -6.62
N ASP A 107 1.87 -10.79 -6.80
CA ASP A 107 2.67 -11.34 -5.71
C ASP A 107 3.07 -10.24 -4.72
N VAL A 108 3.53 -9.11 -5.24
CA VAL A 108 3.90 -7.94 -4.42
C VAL A 108 2.68 -7.45 -3.63
N PHE A 109 1.52 -7.30 -4.27
CA PHE A 109 0.28 -6.88 -3.62
C PHE A 109 -0.12 -7.83 -2.48
N MET A 110 -0.05 -9.14 -2.73
CA MET A 110 -0.43 -10.16 -1.75
C MET A 110 0.55 -10.24 -0.57
N THR A 111 1.85 -10.05 -0.81
CA THR A 111 2.85 -9.96 0.26
C THR A 111 2.62 -8.75 1.15
N CYS A 112 2.34 -7.58 0.56
CA CYS A 112 1.98 -6.38 1.31
C CYS A 112 0.72 -6.59 2.16
N SER A 113 -0.33 -7.22 1.59
CA SER A 113 -1.55 -7.57 2.32
C SER A 113 -1.29 -8.53 3.48
N SER A 114 -0.49 -9.59 3.25
CA SER A 114 -0.11 -10.54 4.30
C SER A 114 0.63 -9.85 5.45
N ALA A 115 1.61 -9.01 5.12
CA ALA A 115 2.39 -8.26 6.09
C ALA A 115 1.50 -7.32 6.91
N PHE A 116 0.63 -6.52 6.28
CA PHE A 116 -0.32 -5.66 6.97
C PHE A 116 -1.12 -6.40 8.07
N ARG A 117 -1.54 -7.63 7.80
CA ARG A 117 -2.34 -8.42 8.75
C ARG A 117 -1.53 -9.08 9.86
N ARG A 118 -0.28 -9.45 9.57
CA ARG A 118 0.57 -10.22 10.49
C ARG A 118 1.46 -9.34 11.36
N GLU A 119 1.75 -8.12 10.92
CA GLU A 119 2.54 -7.18 11.69
C GLU A 119 1.86 -6.75 12.98
N THR A 120 2.67 -6.54 14.02
CA THR A 120 2.23 -5.92 15.28
C THR A 120 2.55 -4.43 15.32
N SER A 121 3.61 -4.01 14.63
CA SER A 121 4.03 -2.60 14.53
C SER A 121 3.10 -1.81 13.62
N ASN A 122 2.48 -0.75 14.14
CA ASN A 122 1.63 0.15 13.35
C ASN A 122 2.41 0.86 12.23
N GLY A 123 3.70 1.15 12.44
CA GLY A 123 4.55 1.76 11.43
C GLY A 123 4.76 0.83 10.23
N THR A 124 5.05 -0.45 10.50
CA THR A 124 5.27 -1.47 9.46
C THR A 124 3.96 -1.80 8.74
N LYS A 125 2.83 -1.87 9.46
CA LYS A 125 1.49 -1.98 8.84
C LYS A 125 1.20 -0.84 7.88
N ALA A 126 1.45 0.39 8.32
CA ALA A 126 1.23 1.57 7.49
C ALA A 126 2.12 1.52 6.24
N ALA A 127 3.41 1.19 6.39
CA ALA A 127 4.33 1.06 5.26
C ALA A 127 3.86 -0.01 4.26
N ALA A 128 3.36 -1.16 4.71
CA ALA A 128 2.85 -2.22 3.85
C ALA A 128 1.61 -1.82 3.03
N LEU A 129 0.75 -0.93 3.54
CA LEU A 129 -0.44 -0.47 2.81
C LEU A 129 -0.11 0.45 1.63
N LYS A 130 1.00 1.19 1.67
CA LYS A 130 1.28 2.23 0.66
C LYS A 130 1.59 1.65 -0.73
N PRO A 131 2.42 0.59 -0.89
CA PRO A 131 2.55 -0.10 -2.17
C PRO A 131 1.22 -0.62 -2.71
N MET A 132 0.31 -1.06 -1.83
CA MET A 132 -1.01 -1.55 -2.24
C MET A 132 -1.86 -0.46 -2.89
N VAL A 133 -1.75 0.81 -2.45
CA VAL A 133 -2.46 1.94 -3.08
C VAL A 133 -2.03 2.08 -4.53
N ILE A 134 -0.72 2.05 -4.80
CA ILE A 134 -0.16 2.19 -6.15
C ILE A 134 -0.59 1.01 -7.04
N LEU A 135 -0.43 -0.22 -6.53
CA LEU A 135 -0.75 -1.45 -7.26
C LEU A 135 -2.25 -1.57 -7.57
N ALA A 136 -3.13 -1.20 -6.63
CA ALA A 136 -4.57 -1.25 -6.84
C ALA A 136 -5.10 -0.16 -7.77
N GLY A 137 -4.49 1.04 -7.76
CA GLY A 137 -4.90 2.15 -8.61
C GLY A 137 -4.37 2.00 -10.04
N SER A 138 -3.12 2.39 -10.25
CA SER A 138 -2.47 2.41 -11.57
C SER A 138 -2.08 1.02 -12.07
N GLY A 139 -1.88 0.06 -11.17
CA GLY A 139 -1.52 -1.33 -11.52
C GLY A 139 -2.69 -2.31 -11.67
N SER A 140 -3.93 -1.83 -11.58
CA SER A 140 -5.11 -2.68 -11.39
C SER A 140 -5.23 -3.83 -12.40
N ARG A 141 -4.86 -3.62 -13.67
CA ARG A 141 -4.91 -4.63 -14.74
C ARG A 141 -4.01 -5.85 -14.50
N ALA A 142 -2.98 -5.70 -13.67
CA ALA A 142 -2.10 -6.80 -13.28
C ALA A 142 -2.64 -7.58 -12.06
N LEU A 143 -3.75 -7.13 -11.47
CA LEU A 143 -4.43 -7.78 -10.35
C LEU A 143 -5.75 -8.40 -10.82
N ASP A 144 -6.03 -9.64 -10.40
CA ASP A 144 -7.32 -10.24 -10.71
C ASP A 144 -8.45 -9.64 -9.86
N VAL A 145 -9.60 -9.48 -10.50
CA VAL A 145 -10.82 -8.88 -9.93
C VAL A 145 -11.26 -9.57 -8.65
N ALA A 146 -11.19 -10.91 -8.60
CA ALA A 146 -11.61 -11.70 -7.45
C ALA A 146 -10.73 -11.40 -6.22
N SER A 147 -9.41 -11.33 -6.41
CA SER A 147 -8.46 -10.95 -5.37
C SER A 147 -8.71 -9.51 -4.90
N MET A 148 -8.89 -8.56 -5.81
CA MET A 148 -9.16 -7.16 -5.42
C MET A 148 -10.46 -7.04 -4.59
N LYS A 149 -11.56 -7.69 -5.02
CA LYS A 149 -12.82 -7.72 -4.27
C LYS A 149 -12.67 -8.40 -2.91
N SER A 150 -11.93 -9.50 -2.83
CA SER A 150 -11.64 -10.20 -1.57
C SER A 150 -10.85 -9.32 -0.60
N GLN A 151 -9.84 -8.63 -1.11
CA GLN A 151 -8.93 -7.79 -0.34
C GLN A 151 -9.62 -6.52 0.15
N ALA A 152 -10.46 -5.89 -0.66
CA ALA A 152 -11.29 -4.77 -0.22
C ALA A 152 -12.21 -5.15 0.95
N ARG A 153 -12.93 -6.29 0.85
CA ARG A 153 -13.80 -6.78 1.94
C ARG A 153 -13.01 -7.07 3.22
N MET A 154 -11.82 -7.66 3.09
CA MET A 154 -10.92 -7.87 4.20
C MET A 154 -10.50 -6.54 4.86
N LEU A 155 -10.11 -5.55 4.06
CA LEU A 155 -9.71 -4.23 4.51
C LEU A 155 -10.86 -3.49 5.20
N ARG A 156 -12.10 -3.61 4.71
CA ARG A 156 -13.30 -3.10 5.40
C ARG A 156 -13.42 -3.65 6.82
N ARG A 157 -13.34 -4.97 6.97
CA ARG A 157 -13.40 -5.61 8.30
C ARG A 157 -12.29 -5.14 9.22
N ASP A 158 -11.08 -4.92 8.68
CA ASP A 158 -9.96 -4.39 9.47
C ASP A 158 -10.14 -2.90 9.81
N TYR A 159 -10.78 -2.10 8.96
CA TYR A 159 -11.14 -0.71 9.27
C TYR A 159 -12.15 -0.63 10.42
N GLU A 160 -13.17 -1.48 10.41
CA GLU A 160 -14.26 -1.49 11.37
C GLU A 160 -13.84 -2.03 12.76
N ARG A 161 -12.69 -2.70 12.86
CA ARG A 161 -12.11 -3.13 14.15
C ARG A 161 -11.60 -1.92 14.95
N THR A 162 -12.39 -1.47 15.90
CA THR A 162 -12.19 -0.24 16.71
C THR A 162 -10.91 -0.21 17.54
N MET A 163 -10.44 -1.33 18.09
CA MET A 163 -9.33 -1.35 19.08
C MET A 163 -7.93 -1.63 18.50
N LYS A 164 -7.79 -1.96 17.21
CA LYS A 164 -6.53 -2.51 16.67
C LYS A 164 -5.74 -1.60 15.74
N ASN A 165 -6.39 -0.59 15.16
CA ASN A 165 -5.80 0.24 14.10
C ASN A 165 -5.82 1.71 14.49
N THR A 166 -4.68 2.38 14.30
CA THR A 166 -4.55 3.83 14.51
C THR A 166 -5.36 4.61 13.47
N LYS A 167 -5.62 5.90 13.74
CA LYS A 167 -6.21 6.82 12.74
C LYS A 167 -5.46 6.68 11.39
N THR A 168 -4.12 6.72 11.41
CA THR A 168 -3.29 6.63 10.18
C THR A 168 -3.51 5.35 9.39
N ILE A 169 -3.58 4.20 10.05
CA ILE A 169 -3.85 2.93 9.39
C ILE A 169 -5.25 2.94 8.77
N LYS A 170 -6.25 3.47 9.49
CA LYS A 170 -7.61 3.60 8.97
C LYS A 170 -7.66 4.46 7.71
N GLY A 171 -6.98 5.61 7.70
CA GLY A 171 -6.86 6.45 6.51
C GLY A 171 -6.21 5.72 5.33
N LEU A 172 -5.10 5.01 5.56
CA LEU A 172 -4.44 4.23 4.52
C LEU A 172 -5.30 3.08 4.00
N ILE A 173 -6.08 2.42 4.85
CA ILE A 173 -7.07 1.41 4.42
C ILE A 173 -8.07 2.05 3.44
N LEU A 174 -8.62 3.23 3.76
CA LEU A 174 -9.55 3.91 2.86
C LEU A 174 -8.90 4.25 1.52
N ARG A 175 -7.62 4.67 1.50
CA ARG A 175 -6.87 4.91 0.25
C ARG A 175 -6.74 3.64 -0.59
N VAL A 176 -6.38 2.51 0.03
CA VAL A 176 -6.27 1.23 -0.70
C VAL A 176 -7.63 0.81 -1.25
N VAL A 177 -8.70 0.93 -0.45
CA VAL A 177 -10.06 0.60 -0.91
C VAL A 177 -10.52 1.52 -2.04
N GLY A 178 -10.25 2.83 -1.95
CA GLY A 178 -10.52 3.79 -3.02
C GLY A 178 -9.75 3.45 -4.30
N ALA A 179 -8.47 3.13 -4.19
CA ALA A 179 -7.66 2.67 -5.32
C ALA A 179 -8.22 1.38 -5.96
N ILE A 180 -8.69 0.43 -5.15
CA ILE A 180 -9.38 -0.78 -5.65
C ILE A 180 -10.66 -0.42 -6.42
N HIS A 181 -11.46 0.54 -5.95
CA HIS A 181 -12.65 1.00 -6.66
C HIS A 181 -12.29 1.54 -8.04
N THR A 182 -11.35 2.49 -8.11
CA THR A 182 -10.88 3.05 -9.38
C THR A 182 -10.32 1.95 -10.29
N GLY A 183 -9.52 1.04 -9.74
CA GLY A 183 -8.93 -0.08 -10.47
C GLY A 183 -9.94 -1.07 -11.03
N LEU A 184 -11.03 -1.35 -10.30
CA LEU A 184 -12.13 -2.20 -10.78
C LEU A 184 -12.87 -1.55 -11.93
N VAL A 185 -13.17 -0.25 -11.84
CA VAL A 185 -13.86 0.50 -12.90
C VAL A 185 -13.05 0.50 -14.19
N LEU A 186 -11.73 0.68 -14.11
CA LEU A 186 -10.83 0.60 -15.27
C LEU A 186 -10.85 -0.77 -15.96
N GLN A 187 -11.30 -1.81 -15.26
CA GLN A 187 -11.48 -3.16 -15.77
C GLN A 187 -12.94 -3.48 -16.14
N GLY A 188 -13.87 -2.54 -15.99
CA GLY A 188 -15.29 -2.73 -16.27
C GLY A 188 -16.08 -3.42 -15.16
N PHE A 189 -15.56 -3.42 -13.93
CA PHE A 189 -16.18 -4.04 -12.76
C PHE A 189 -16.51 -3.00 -11.68
N GLN A 190 -17.36 -3.40 -10.73
CA GLN A 190 -17.69 -2.61 -9.56
C GLN A 190 -17.58 -3.45 -8.29
N LEU A 191 -17.41 -2.77 -7.17
CA LEU A 191 -17.39 -3.39 -5.85
C LEU A 191 -18.78 -3.31 -5.21
N VAL A 192 -19.62 -4.27 -5.58
CA VAL A 192 -21.01 -4.40 -5.14
C VAL A 192 -21.23 -5.75 -4.45
N ALA A 193 -22.31 -5.86 -3.66
CA ALA A 193 -22.75 -7.14 -3.14
C ALA A 193 -23.19 -8.05 -4.29
N GLU A 194 -22.76 -9.31 -4.25
CA GLU A 194 -23.05 -10.31 -5.27
C GLU A 194 -23.72 -11.52 -4.62
N GLY A 195 -24.80 -12.02 -5.24
CA GLY A 195 -25.58 -13.14 -4.72
C GLY A 195 -26.21 -12.83 -3.36
N ASP A 196 -26.11 -13.77 -2.42
CA ASP A 196 -26.69 -13.66 -1.07
C ASP A 196 -25.79 -12.90 -0.07
N MET A 197 -24.79 -12.16 -0.55
CA MET A 197 -23.85 -11.44 0.31
C MET A 197 -24.51 -10.19 0.92
N ASP A 198 -24.31 -9.99 2.22
CA ASP A 198 -24.78 -8.78 2.88
C ASP A 198 -24.00 -7.55 2.37
N VAL A 199 -24.71 -6.48 2.00
CA VAL A 199 -24.11 -5.21 1.58
C VAL A 199 -23.23 -4.60 2.67
N THR A 200 -23.49 -4.93 3.94
CA THR A 200 -22.67 -4.53 5.08
C THR A 200 -21.33 -5.26 5.16
N ASP A 201 -21.06 -6.25 4.32
CA ASP A 201 -19.75 -6.90 4.20
C ASP A 201 -18.89 -6.32 3.06
N VAL A 202 -19.48 -5.48 2.19
CA VAL A 202 -18.85 -4.98 0.97
C VAL A 202 -18.54 -3.49 1.11
N PRO A 203 -17.29 -3.02 1.00
CA PRO A 203 -17.01 -1.59 1.07
C PRO A 203 -17.48 -0.84 -0.18
N THR A 204 -18.79 -0.67 -0.32
CA THR A 204 -19.44 0.05 -1.42
C THR A 204 -18.94 1.50 -1.53
N PRO A 205 -19.17 2.19 -2.66
CA PRO A 205 -18.84 3.62 -2.77
C PRO A 205 -19.47 4.46 -1.65
N SER A 206 -20.71 4.17 -1.28
CA SER A 206 -21.41 4.86 -0.18
C SER A 206 -20.76 4.62 1.20
N TRP A 207 -20.31 3.38 1.46
CA TRP A 207 -19.53 3.08 2.67
C TRP A 207 -18.22 3.88 2.69
N LEU A 208 -17.51 3.92 1.55
CA LEU A 208 -16.24 4.63 1.44
C LEU A 208 -16.43 6.14 1.66
N LEU A 209 -17.50 6.71 1.07
CA LEU A 209 -17.87 8.11 1.27
C LEU A 209 -18.11 8.40 2.76
N THR A 210 -18.99 7.62 3.39
CA THR A 210 -19.38 7.79 4.80
C THR A 210 -18.19 7.62 5.75
N ALA A 211 -17.31 6.66 5.47
CA ALA A 211 -16.12 6.43 6.28
C ALA A 211 -15.14 7.60 6.16
N ALA A 212 -14.95 8.13 4.95
CA ALA A 212 -14.04 9.25 4.70
C ALA A 212 -14.57 10.57 5.27
N THR A 213 -15.87 10.89 5.14
CA THR A 213 -16.45 12.09 5.76
C THR A 213 -16.32 12.07 7.27
N ARG A 214 -16.57 10.93 7.92
CA ARG A 214 -16.36 10.80 9.39
C ARG A 214 -14.93 11.08 9.82
N ILE A 215 -13.93 10.71 9.01
CA ILE A 215 -12.53 11.06 9.32
C ILE A 215 -12.34 12.56 9.19
N LEU A 216 -12.87 13.22 8.16
CA LEU A 216 -12.76 14.67 7.99
C LEU A 216 -13.44 15.41 9.14
N ASP A 217 -14.68 15.07 9.48
CA ASP A 217 -15.42 15.69 10.59
C ASP A 217 -14.61 15.60 11.89
N ALA A 218 -14.15 14.39 12.24
CA ALA A 218 -13.37 14.16 13.45
C ALA A 218 -11.96 14.77 13.43
N THR A 219 -11.45 15.17 12.26
CA THR A 219 -10.14 15.81 12.12
C THR A 219 -10.26 17.33 12.12
N LEU A 220 -11.37 17.88 11.65
CA LEU A 220 -11.64 19.32 11.70
C LEU A 220 -11.96 19.80 13.14
N ASP A 221 -12.44 18.89 13.99
CA ASP A 221 -12.75 19.17 15.41
C ASP A 221 -11.52 19.12 16.36
N ASP A 222 -10.36 18.65 15.88
CA ASP A 222 -9.15 18.38 16.69
C ASP A 222 -8.06 19.37 16.26
N GLU A 223 -7.85 20.47 17.01
CA GLU A 223 -6.93 21.56 16.61
C GLU A 223 -5.45 21.32 17.01
N GLU A 224 -5.16 20.30 17.82
CA GLU A 224 -3.87 20.18 18.51
C GLU A 224 -2.76 19.47 17.71
N ASP A 225 -3.03 18.77 16.59
CA ASP A 225 -2.01 17.97 15.88
C ASP A 225 -2.10 18.03 14.33
N ALA A 226 -2.22 19.26 13.80
CA ALA A 226 -2.44 19.57 12.39
C ALA A 226 -1.55 18.79 11.39
N LYS A 227 -0.29 18.45 11.71
CA LYS A 227 0.60 17.71 10.79
C LYS A 227 0.20 16.24 10.59
N LYS A 228 -0.24 15.55 11.65
CA LYS A 228 -0.70 14.15 11.54
C LYS A 228 -2.07 14.10 10.88
N GLU A 229 -2.85 15.14 11.10
CA GLU A 229 -4.18 15.35 10.57
C GLU A 229 -4.17 15.64 9.08
N ILE A 230 -3.23 16.42 8.57
CA ILE A 230 -3.07 16.64 7.12
C ILE A 230 -2.97 15.32 6.33
N VAL A 231 -2.20 14.33 6.84
CA VAL A 231 -2.06 13.03 6.17
C VAL A 231 -3.37 12.23 6.21
N LEU A 232 -4.12 12.34 7.31
CA LEU A 232 -5.43 11.71 7.46
C LEU A 232 -6.48 12.35 6.56
N MET A 233 -6.52 13.68 6.52
CA MET A 233 -7.39 14.45 5.64
C MET A 233 -7.09 14.15 4.18
N ALA A 234 -5.81 14.13 3.78
CA ALA A 234 -5.42 13.75 2.42
C ALA A 234 -5.92 12.33 2.08
N SER A 235 -5.78 11.38 3.01
CA SER A 235 -6.26 10.01 2.82
C SER A 235 -7.79 9.94 2.66
N ALA A 236 -8.52 10.72 3.46
CA ALA A 236 -9.98 10.80 3.37
C ALA A 236 -10.43 11.49 2.08
N LEU A 237 -9.79 12.59 1.67
CA LEU A 237 -10.08 13.31 0.44
C LEU A 237 -9.83 12.44 -0.81
N GLU A 238 -8.74 11.67 -0.84
CA GLU A 238 -8.49 10.71 -1.93
C GLU A 238 -9.58 9.62 -1.98
N ALA A 239 -9.98 9.09 -0.83
CA ALA A 239 -11.07 8.11 -0.75
C ALA A 239 -12.43 8.69 -1.19
N LEU A 240 -12.71 9.96 -0.87
CA LEU A 240 -13.89 10.68 -1.36
C LEU A 240 -13.86 10.84 -2.87
N SER A 241 -12.72 11.28 -3.44
CA SER A 241 -12.56 11.41 -4.89
C SER A 241 -12.86 10.10 -5.60
N ALA A 242 -12.24 9.00 -5.15
CA ALA A 242 -12.46 7.68 -5.70
C ALA A 242 -13.93 7.23 -5.58
N SER A 243 -14.58 7.48 -4.44
CA SER A 243 -16.00 7.16 -4.25
C SER A 243 -16.89 7.93 -5.24
N LEU A 244 -16.65 9.22 -5.42
CA LEU A 244 -17.44 10.09 -6.31
C LEU A 244 -17.21 9.78 -7.80
N GLU A 245 -15.98 9.45 -8.18
CA GLU A 245 -15.63 9.02 -9.55
C GLU A 245 -16.38 7.75 -9.95
N VAL A 246 -16.49 6.80 -9.02
CA VAL A 246 -17.05 5.46 -9.26
C VAL A 246 -18.57 5.39 -9.04
N SER A 247 -19.16 6.38 -8.35
CA SER A 247 -20.60 6.47 -8.14
C SER A 247 -21.38 6.73 -9.44
N SER A 248 -22.47 5.97 -9.64
CA SER A 248 -23.38 6.14 -10.78
C SER A 248 -24.15 7.47 -10.73
N SER A 249 -24.85 7.87 -11.80
CA SER A 249 -25.65 9.11 -11.79
C SER A 249 -26.73 9.11 -10.71
N ASP A 250 -27.35 7.95 -10.47
CA ASP A 250 -28.41 7.77 -9.48
C ASP A 250 -27.85 7.85 -8.05
N ASP A 251 -26.64 7.33 -7.83
CA ASP A 251 -25.89 7.49 -6.59
C ASP A 251 -25.57 8.96 -6.33
N ARG A 252 -25.07 9.72 -7.31
CA ARG A 252 -24.65 11.13 -7.13
C ARG A 252 -25.78 12.01 -6.57
N THR A 253 -27.03 11.77 -6.97
CA THR A 253 -28.22 12.47 -6.42
C THR A 253 -28.49 12.16 -4.95
N ASN A 254 -28.27 10.92 -4.50
CA ASN A 254 -28.39 10.55 -3.09
C ASN A 254 -27.22 11.10 -2.25
N HIS A 255 -26.02 11.18 -2.84
CA HIS A 255 -24.81 11.65 -2.15
C HIS A 255 -24.77 13.17 -1.98
N ALA A 256 -25.46 13.95 -2.83
CA ALA A 256 -25.66 15.39 -2.65
C ALA A 256 -26.40 15.76 -1.33
N ARG A 257 -27.08 14.80 -0.69
CA ARG A 257 -27.66 14.99 0.66
C ARG A 257 -26.65 14.80 1.79
N ILE A 258 -25.57 14.06 1.57
CA ILE A 258 -24.54 13.79 2.60
C ILE A 258 -23.60 15.00 2.76
N VAL A 259 -23.43 15.81 1.71
CA VAL A 259 -22.63 17.06 1.71
C VAL A 259 -23.41 18.27 2.27
N ARG A 260 -24.57 18.05 2.91
CA ARG A 260 -25.36 19.11 3.57
C ARG A 260 -25.26 19.10 5.10
N ILE A 261 -24.21 18.48 5.65
CA ILE A 261 -23.87 18.58 7.07
C ILE A 261 -22.85 19.71 7.23
#